data_AF-A0A961H456-F1
#
_entry.id   AF-A0A961H456-F1
#
_cell.length_a   1.000
_cell.length_b   1.000
_cell.length_c   1.000
_cell.angle_alpha   90.00
_cell.angle_beta   90.00
_cell.angle_gamma   90.00
#
_symmetry.space_group_name_H-M   'P 1'
#
loop_
_entity.id
_entity.type
_entity.pdbx_description
1 polymer ?
#
loop_
_entity_poly.entity_id
_entity_poly.type
_entity_poly.pdbx_seq_one_letter_code
_entity_poly.pdbx_strand_id
1 'polypeptide(L)'
;MRTESELRDELHRSIPGSSSRIDADAIIRKAKVRRAPRQIAFGSVAVLAVAGFAVLGTSALPSLFPGSTGTSDSAGMSAPEASTTEKNGDHVGAAQSDANRALTGRCGEAAIAPPPNSLGLTLTPSFPTAVSRGDQPVTGMVTLTNTGTSPVRGFTSFEPVIELARNGMTVWHTSGAAPSPGRLIDLAPGESTTYPASFTPVECTSEDETGIRFRDNLPPLGAGDVTLTAAIQLIPAGAAGEEAVIISGPPQIITLR
;
A
#
# COMPACT_ATOMS: atom_id res chain seq x y z
N MET A 1 -38.31 25.83 -34.49
CA MET A 1 -37.10 25.95 -33.64
C MET A 1 -37.54 26.54 -32.32
N ARG A 2 -37.25 25.87 -31.19
CA ARG A 2 -37.51 26.44 -29.87
C ARG A 2 -36.50 27.54 -29.58
N THR A 3 -36.93 28.61 -28.93
CA THR A 3 -36.04 29.73 -28.58
C THR A 3 -35.25 29.42 -27.29
N GLU A 4 -34.11 30.07 -27.09
CA GLU A 4 -33.28 29.90 -25.88
C GLU A 4 -34.08 30.19 -24.58
N SER A 5 -35.00 31.15 -24.65
CA SER A 5 -35.91 31.48 -23.55
C SER A 5 -36.85 30.33 -23.20
N GLU A 6 -37.33 29.57 -24.19
CA GLU A 6 -38.19 28.40 -23.93
C GLU A 6 -37.40 27.26 -23.27
N LEU A 7 -36.14 27.05 -23.68
CA LEU A 7 -35.27 26.03 -23.08
C LEU A 7 -34.89 26.37 -21.62
N ARG A 8 -34.65 27.65 -21.31
CA ARG A 8 -34.41 28.10 -19.92
C ARG A 8 -35.64 27.91 -19.03
N ASP A 9 -36.82 28.21 -19.55
CA ASP A 9 -38.07 28.08 -18.79
C ASP A 9 -38.42 26.61 -18.51
N GLU A 10 -38.12 25.71 -19.44
CA GLU A 10 -38.30 24.26 -19.30
C GLU A 10 -37.30 23.66 -18.28
N LEU A 11 -36.05 24.15 -18.26
CA LEU A 11 -35.05 23.73 -17.28
C LEU A 11 -35.44 24.15 -15.85
N HIS A 12 -35.91 25.39 -15.66
CA HIS A 12 -36.35 25.87 -14.35
C HIS A 12 -37.63 25.19 -13.84
N ARG A 13 -38.49 24.69 -14.75
CA ARG A 13 -39.72 23.96 -14.41
C ARG A 13 -39.48 22.48 -14.09
N SER A 14 -38.35 21.92 -14.54
CA SER A 14 -37.97 20.51 -14.40
C SER A 14 -37.21 20.17 -13.11
N ILE A 15 -36.93 21.14 -12.25
CA ILE A 15 -36.29 20.92 -10.95
C ILE A 15 -37.38 21.01 -9.86
N PRO A 16 -37.97 19.88 -9.42
CA PRO A 16 -38.73 19.89 -8.19
C PRO A 16 -37.79 20.35 -7.07
N GLY A 17 -38.19 21.43 -6.39
CA GLY A 17 -37.47 21.97 -5.24
C GLY A 17 -37.43 20.96 -4.10
N SER A 18 -36.46 20.05 -4.12
CA SER A 18 -36.03 19.31 -2.94
C SER A 18 -34.88 20.09 -2.30
N SER A 19 -35.21 21.12 -1.54
CA SER A 19 -34.31 21.56 -0.48
C SER A 19 -34.31 20.44 0.58
N SER A 20 -33.54 19.39 0.32
CA SER A 20 -33.19 18.38 1.31
C SER A 20 -32.35 19.08 2.38
N ARG A 21 -33.02 19.75 3.31
CA ARG A 21 -32.40 20.26 4.51
C ARG A 21 -32.08 19.05 5.37
N ILE A 22 -30.80 18.72 5.41
CA ILE A 22 -30.25 17.75 6.35
C ILE A 22 -30.62 18.21 7.75
N ASP A 23 -31.49 17.45 8.41
CA ASP A 23 -31.87 17.67 9.80
C ASP A 23 -30.73 17.20 10.71
N ALA A 24 -29.81 18.12 10.99
CA ALA A 24 -28.66 17.87 11.85
C ALA A 24 -29.07 17.42 13.26
N ASP A 25 -30.23 17.89 13.76
CA ASP A 25 -30.73 17.54 15.08
C ASP A 25 -31.25 16.10 15.12
N ALA A 26 -31.89 15.62 14.04
CA ALA A 26 -32.28 14.22 13.91
C ALA A 26 -31.05 13.29 13.85
N ILE A 27 -29.98 13.70 13.17
CA ILE A 27 -28.72 12.93 13.09
C ILE A 27 -28.03 12.87 14.46
N ILE A 28 -27.91 14.01 15.15
CA ILE A 28 -27.28 14.07 16.48
C ILE A 28 -28.08 13.25 17.50
N ARG A 29 -29.42 13.32 17.48
CA ARG A 29 -30.29 12.54 18.37
C ARG A 29 -30.12 11.04 18.14
N LYS A 30 -30.09 10.59 16.88
CA LYS A 30 -29.88 9.17 16.53
C LYS A 30 -28.48 8.68 16.90
N ALA A 31 -27.46 9.53 16.81
CA ALA A 31 -26.11 9.21 17.25
C ALA A 31 -25.99 9.11 18.77
N LYS A 32 -26.68 9.99 19.52
CA LYS A 32 -26.63 10.01 20.98
C LYS A 32 -27.36 8.81 21.62
N VAL A 33 -28.45 8.34 21.01
CA VAL A 33 -29.16 7.12 21.46
C VAL A 33 -28.29 5.86 21.35
N ARG A 34 -27.39 5.79 20.35
CA ARG A 34 -26.44 4.67 20.21
C ARG A 34 -25.24 4.74 21.16
N ARG A 35 -24.96 5.92 21.73
CA ARG A 35 -23.84 6.15 22.67
C ARG A 35 -24.26 6.06 24.14
N ALA A 36 -25.50 5.63 24.45
CA ALA A 36 -25.89 5.37 25.83
C ALA A 36 -25.05 4.21 26.38
N PRO A 37 -24.12 4.46 27.32
CA PRO A 37 -23.28 3.41 27.86
C PRO A 37 -24.14 2.52 28.74
N ARG A 38 -24.49 1.33 28.25
CA ARG A 38 -24.98 0.25 29.10
C ARG A 38 -23.81 -0.23 29.94
N GLN A 39 -23.59 0.43 31.08
CA GLN A 39 -22.69 -0.04 32.12
C GLN A 39 -23.27 -1.32 32.72
N ILE A 40 -22.90 -2.46 32.14
CA ILE A 40 -23.13 -3.77 32.73
C ILE A 40 -21.86 -4.10 33.51
N ALA A 41 -21.99 -4.06 34.83
CA ALA A 41 -20.97 -4.51 35.77
C ALA A 41 -20.74 -6.01 35.58
N PHE A 42 -19.52 -6.40 35.20
CA PHE A 42 -19.05 -7.78 35.31
C PHE A 42 -17.91 -7.82 36.33
N GLY A 43 -18.17 -8.56 37.40
CA GLY A 43 -17.27 -8.80 38.51
C GLY A 43 -16.11 -9.73 38.15
N SER A 44 -15.04 -9.50 38.90
CA SER A 44 -13.83 -10.29 39.13
C SER A 44 -13.90 -11.80 38.91
N VAL A 45 -12.84 -12.38 38.32
CA VAL A 45 -12.05 -13.46 38.95
C VAL A 45 -10.57 -13.31 38.53
N ALA A 46 -9.70 -13.25 39.53
CA ALA A 46 -8.25 -13.29 39.40
C ALA A 46 -7.75 -14.74 39.26
N VAL A 47 -6.74 -14.97 38.42
CA VAL A 47 -5.90 -16.17 38.51
C VAL A 47 -4.43 -15.75 38.40
N LEU A 48 -3.74 -15.87 39.54
CA LEU A 48 -2.29 -15.85 39.67
C LEU A 48 -1.70 -17.12 39.04
N ALA A 49 -0.70 -16.98 38.17
CA ALA A 49 0.23 -18.05 37.85
C ALA A 49 1.67 -17.54 37.94
N VAL A 50 2.30 -17.87 39.06
CA VAL A 50 3.72 -17.69 39.35
C VAL A 50 4.49 -18.80 38.64
N ALA A 51 5.48 -18.43 37.83
CA ALA A 51 6.55 -19.33 37.42
C ALA A 51 7.88 -18.55 37.50
N GLY A 52 8.56 -18.74 38.62
CA GLY A 52 9.90 -18.21 38.85
C GLY A 52 10.94 -19.11 38.20
N PHE A 53 11.93 -18.48 37.56
CA PHE A 53 13.22 -19.11 37.31
C PHE A 53 14.26 -18.44 38.22
N ALA A 54 14.77 -19.24 39.15
CA ALA A 54 15.87 -18.88 40.02
C ALA A 54 17.19 -19.00 39.25
N VAL A 55 18.01 -17.96 39.31
CA VAL A 55 19.46 -18.07 39.09
C VAL A 55 20.13 -17.62 40.38
N LEU A 56 20.79 -18.57 41.04
CA LEU A 56 21.58 -18.36 42.25
C LEU A 56 23.03 -18.01 41.87
N GLY A 57 23.63 -17.06 42.60
CA GLY A 57 25.07 -16.78 42.54
C GLY A 57 25.52 -15.51 43.30
N THR A 58 25.51 -15.58 44.64
CA THR A 58 26.46 -15.03 45.65
C THR A 58 27.25 -13.73 45.32
N SER A 59 27.39 -12.68 46.15
CA SER A 59 27.47 -12.54 47.62
C SER A 59 27.64 -11.06 47.99
N ALA A 60 26.94 -10.52 49.01
CA ALA A 60 27.41 -9.50 49.96
C ALA A 60 26.33 -9.17 51.01
N LEU A 61 26.78 -8.86 52.22
CA LEU A 61 26.11 -8.90 53.54
C LEU A 61 25.17 -7.70 53.87
N PRO A 62 24.39 -7.78 54.98
CA PRO A 62 23.19 -6.99 55.24
C PRO A 62 23.42 -5.75 56.15
N SER A 63 22.56 -4.74 56.05
CA SER A 63 22.35 -3.76 57.12
C SER A 63 20.86 -3.55 57.40
N LEU A 64 20.52 -3.75 58.67
CA LEU A 64 19.22 -3.56 59.31
C LEU A 64 18.93 -2.05 59.51
N PHE A 65 17.69 -1.60 59.32
CA PHE A 65 16.81 -0.94 60.31
C PHE A 65 15.53 -0.33 59.66
N PRO A 66 14.39 -0.26 60.37
CA PRO A 66 13.05 0.07 59.83
C PRO A 66 12.58 1.50 60.17
N GLY A 67 11.60 2.04 59.42
CA GLY A 67 10.84 3.20 59.89
C GLY A 67 9.92 3.92 58.87
N SER A 68 8.62 3.91 59.22
CA SER A 68 7.52 4.84 58.86
C SER A 68 6.99 4.96 57.41
N THR A 69 5.75 4.48 57.30
CA THR A 69 4.60 5.04 56.56
C THR A 69 4.68 6.54 56.23
N GLY A 70 4.51 6.87 54.95
CA GLY A 70 4.16 8.19 54.44
C GLY A 70 3.06 8.06 53.39
N THR A 71 1.93 8.74 53.63
CA THR A 71 0.75 8.82 52.77
C THR A 71 0.92 9.93 51.72
N SER A 72 0.27 9.73 50.57
CA SER A 72 -0.16 10.71 49.55
C SER A 72 0.89 11.60 48.88
N ASP A 73 1.06 11.46 47.57
CA ASP A 73 0.37 12.39 46.66
C ASP A 73 0.47 11.95 45.20
N SER A 74 -0.66 12.12 44.52
CA SER A 74 -0.89 11.94 43.10
C SER A 74 -0.07 12.93 42.27
N ALA A 75 0.82 12.41 41.43
CA ALA A 75 1.26 13.08 40.22
C ALA A 75 0.91 12.17 39.03
N GLY A 76 -0.16 12.54 38.35
CA GLY A 76 -0.55 11.94 37.08
C GLY A 76 0.50 12.26 36.02
N MET A 77 1.17 11.22 35.53
CA MET A 77 1.75 11.22 34.20
C MET A 77 0.80 10.42 33.32
N SER A 78 -0.07 11.15 32.62
CA SER A 78 -0.88 10.63 31.53
C SER A 78 0.05 10.09 30.44
N ALA A 79 0.08 8.77 30.28
CA ALA A 79 0.36 8.16 29.00
C ALA A 79 -0.97 7.60 28.48
N PRO A 80 -1.60 8.21 27.47
CA PRO A 80 -2.49 7.50 26.58
C PRO A 80 -1.72 7.25 25.29
N GLU A 81 -1.31 6.00 25.08
CA GLU A 81 -2.06 5.10 24.20
C GLU A 81 -2.16 5.69 22.80
N ALA A 82 -1.17 5.33 21.97
CA ALA A 82 -1.27 5.41 20.53
C ALA A 82 -2.64 4.87 20.14
N SER A 83 -3.50 5.79 19.71
CA SER A 83 -4.85 5.48 19.27
C SER A 83 -4.73 4.66 18.00
N THR A 84 -4.68 3.33 18.12
CA THR A 84 -5.03 2.42 17.03
C THR A 84 -6.52 2.58 16.79
N THR A 85 -6.86 3.66 16.09
CA THR A 85 -8.14 3.80 15.44
C THR A 85 -8.11 2.81 14.28
N GLU A 86 -8.54 1.58 14.56
CA GLU A 86 -9.01 0.64 13.53
C GLU A 86 -10.22 1.29 12.86
N LYS A 87 -9.95 2.07 11.80
CA LYS A 87 -10.98 2.59 10.91
C LYS A 87 -10.44 2.57 9.48
N ASN A 88 -11.11 1.76 8.67
CA ASN A 88 -11.03 1.63 7.22
C ASN A 88 -9.80 0.96 6.63
N GLY A 89 -9.87 -0.37 6.51
CA GLY A 89 -9.12 -1.15 5.52
C GLY A 89 -9.49 -0.87 4.06
N ASP A 90 -10.25 0.20 3.78
CA ASP A 90 -10.71 0.59 2.44
C ASP A 90 -9.94 1.82 1.90
N HIS A 91 -9.43 2.70 2.77
CA HIS A 91 -8.69 3.89 2.34
C HIS A 91 -7.21 3.62 2.06
N VAL A 92 -6.63 2.62 2.73
CA VAL A 92 -5.24 2.20 2.46
C VAL A 92 -5.16 1.50 1.10
N GLY A 93 -6.15 0.66 0.76
CA GLY A 93 -6.19 -0.04 -0.52
C GLY A 93 -6.33 0.87 -1.73
N ALA A 94 -7.17 1.91 -1.66
CA ALA A 94 -7.36 2.87 -2.75
C ALA A 94 -6.10 3.71 -3.01
N ALA A 95 -5.56 4.36 -1.96
CA ALA A 95 -4.35 5.18 -2.05
C ALA A 95 -3.12 4.37 -2.53
N GLN A 96 -3.10 3.07 -2.23
CA GLN A 96 -2.02 2.19 -2.62
C GLN A 96 -2.18 1.58 -4.01
N SER A 97 -3.42 1.38 -4.48
CA SER A 97 -3.69 1.13 -5.90
C SER A 97 -3.24 2.32 -6.75
N ASP A 98 -3.42 3.54 -6.24
CA ASP A 98 -2.99 4.76 -6.93
C ASP A 98 -1.46 4.88 -6.98
N ALA A 99 -0.76 4.44 -5.93
CA ALA A 99 0.71 4.38 -5.93
C ALA A 99 1.25 3.36 -6.96
N ASN A 100 0.63 2.20 -7.09
CA ASN A 100 1.01 1.23 -8.12
C ASN A 100 0.71 1.76 -9.53
N ARG A 101 -0.42 2.45 -9.73
CA ARG A 101 -0.72 3.14 -11.00
C ARG A 101 0.17 4.33 -11.30
N ALA A 102 0.80 4.94 -10.30
CA ALA A 102 1.83 5.94 -10.56
C ALA A 102 3.12 5.28 -11.08
N LEU A 103 3.31 3.99 -10.81
CA LEU A 103 4.47 3.18 -11.21
C LEU A 103 4.21 2.37 -12.49
N THR A 104 2.95 2.13 -12.88
CA THR A 104 2.54 1.37 -14.08
C THR A 104 1.47 2.11 -14.88
N GLY A 105 1.45 1.92 -16.20
CA GLY A 105 0.36 2.45 -17.04
C GLY A 105 -1.04 1.93 -16.66
N ARG A 106 -2.07 2.54 -17.26
CA ARG A 106 -3.45 2.07 -17.19
C ARG A 106 -3.75 1.14 -18.36
N CYS A 107 -4.54 0.10 -18.12
CA CYS A 107 -5.02 -0.83 -19.13
C CYS A 107 -5.64 -0.09 -20.34
N GLY A 108 -5.11 -0.38 -21.53
CA GLY A 108 -5.55 0.25 -22.77
C GLY A 108 -5.03 1.67 -23.00
N GLU A 109 -4.16 2.19 -22.14
CA GLU A 109 -3.43 3.45 -22.36
C GLU A 109 -1.98 3.18 -22.81
N ALA A 110 -1.28 4.26 -23.19
CA ALA A 110 0.13 4.16 -23.55
C ALA A 110 0.95 3.72 -22.32
N ALA A 111 1.86 2.78 -22.55
CA ALA A 111 2.73 2.27 -21.50
C ALA A 111 3.64 3.36 -20.94
N ILE A 112 3.90 3.31 -19.63
CA ILE A 112 4.72 4.33 -18.99
C ILE A 112 6.18 4.15 -19.41
N ALA A 113 6.76 5.22 -19.95
CA ALA A 113 8.19 5.27 -20.18
C ALA A 113 8.92 5.35 -18.82
N PRO A 114 9.92 4.49 -18.57
CA PRO A 114 10.69 4.53 -17.33
C PRO A 114 11.30 5.92 -17.12
N PRO A 115 11.05 6.60 -15.99
CA PRO A 115 11.60 7.92 -15.75
C PRO A 115 13.13 7.84 -15.60
N PRO A 116 13.87 8.89 -16.02
CA PRO A 116 15.29 8.96 -15.70
C PRO A 116 15.45 9.01 -14.18
N ASN A 117 16.28 8.14 -13.61
CA ASN A 117 16.66 8.23 -12.21
C ASN A 117 18.07 8.80 -12.08
N SER A 118 18.24 9.79 -11.21
CA SER A 118 19.53 10.45 -10.95
C SER A 118 20.38 9.71 -9.90
N LEU A 119 19.82 8.68 -9.27
CA LEU A 119 20.47 7.93 -8.19
C LEU A 119 21.46 6.88 -8.70
N GLY A 120 21.54 6.65 -10.03
CA GLY A 120 22.38 5.60 -10.58
C GLY A 120 21.90 4.22 -10.17
N LEU A 121 20.58 4.01 -10.13
CA LEU A 121 19.99 2.71 -9.87
C LEU A 121 19.39 2.14 -11.15
N THR A 122 19.44 0.82 -11.32
CA THR A 122 18.81 0.16 -12.46
C THR A 122 18.08 -1.08 -12.00
N LEU A 123 16.83 -1.22 -12.42
CA LEU A 123 15.98 -2.36 -12.12
C LEU A 123 15.87 -3.27 -13.35
N THR A 124 16.41 -4.48 -13.27
CA THR A 124 16.48 -5.41 -14.41
C THR A 124 15.59 -6.64 -14.17
N PRO A 125 14.51 -6.83 -14.96
CA PRO A 125 13.69 -8.02 -14.88
C PRO A 125 14.37 -9.25 -15.51
N SER A 126 14.10 -10.43 -14.95
CA SER A 126 14.57 -11.73 -15.41
C SER A 126 13.46 -12.77 -15.25
N PHE A 127 12.61 -12.86 -16.27
CA PHE A 127 11.53 -13.84 -16.40
C PHE A 127 11.83 -14.87 -17.50
N PRO A 128 11.13 -16.02 -17.54
CA PRO A 128 11.16 -16.91 -18.69
C PRO A 128 10.73 -16.17 -19.96
N THR A 129 11.48 -16.28 -21.06
CA THR A 129 11.17 -15.56 -22.31
C THR A 129 10.05 -16.22 -23.14
N ALA A 130 9.77 -17.51 -22.93
CA ALA A 130 8.69 -18.23 -23.59
C ALA A 130 7.67 -18.73 -22.57
N VAL A 131 6.50 -18.10 -22.55
CA VAL A 131 5.52 -18.24 -21.47
C VAL A 131 4.20 -18.76 -22.03
N SER A 132 3.61 -19.73 -21.35
CA SER A 132 2.27 -20.22 -21.69
C SER A 132 1.22 -19.17 -21.35
N ARG A 133 0.25 -18.97 -22.23
CA ARG A 133 -0.94 -18.17 -21.93
C ARG A 133 -1.82 -18.83 -20.85
N GLY A 134 -2.61 -18.02 -20.15
CA GLY A 134 -3.62 -18.52 -19.22
C GLY A 134 -3.69 -17.70 -17.93
N ASP A 135 -4.27 -18.32 -16.90
CA ASP A 135 -4.54 -17.74 -15.59
C ASP A 135 -3.48 -18.09 -14.53
N GLN A 136 -2.45 -18.85 -14.91
CA GLN A 136 -1.39 -19.26 -14.00
C GLN A 136 -0.32 -18.16 -13.88
N PRO A 137 0.08 -17.80 -12.66
CA PRO A 137 1.17 -16.85 -12.44
C PRO A 137 2.49 -17.34 -13.04
N VAL A 138 3.21 -16.40 -13.64
CA VAL A 138 4.56 -16.57 -14.18
C VAL A 138 5.51 -15.87 -13.23
N THR A 139 6.37 -16.63 -12.58
CA THR A 139 7.33 -16.11 -11.61
C THR A 139 8.67 -15.78 -12.26
N GLY A 140 9.29 -14.70 -11.81
CA GLY A 140 10.64 -14.30 -12.17
C GLY A 140 11.31 -13.55 -11.02
N MET A 141 12.50 -13.01 -11.32
CA MET A 141 13.25 -12.18 -10.40
C MET A 141 13.47 -10.81 -11.02
N VAL A 142 13.55 -9.79 -10.17
CA VAL A 142 13.92 -8.43 -10.57
C VAL A 142 15.12 -8.00 -9.73
N THR A 143 16.18 -7.54 -10.40
CA THR A 143 17.44 -7.16 -9.74
C THR A 143 17.59 -5.65 -9.73
N LEU A 144 17.68 -5.07 -8.54
CA LEU A 144 18.04 -3.67 -8.33
C LEU A 144 19.56 -3.59 -8.18
N THR A 145 20.23 -2.82 -9.03
CA THR A 145 21.68 -2.64 -9.02
C THR A 145 22.03 -1.17 -8.89
N ASN A 146 23.01 -0.85 -8.04
CA ASN A 146 23.64 0.46 -8.02
C ASN A 146 24.69 0.55 -9.13
N THR A 147 24.32 1.18 -10.23
CA THR A 147 25.17 1.46 -11.39
C THR A 147 25.86 2.83 -11.28
N GLY A 148 25.58 3.59 -10.21
CA GLY A 148 26.20 4.87 -9.90
C GLY A 148 27.57 4.74 -9.22
N THR A 149 28.07 5.87 -8.73
CA THR A 149 29.40 5.98 -8.09
C THR A 149 29.34 6.22 -6.58
N SER A 150 28.14 6.43 -6.03
CA SER A 150 27.92 6.69 -4.61
C SER A 150 27.06 5.58 -3.99
N PRO A 151 27.25 5.23 -2.71
CA PRO A 151 26.33 4.33 -2.02
C PRO A 151 24.91 4.88 -2.00
N VAL A 152 23.92 3.99 -2.12
CA VAL A 152 22.50 4.35 -2.04
C VAL A 152 21.85 3.58 -0.91
N ARG A 153 21.25 4.32 0.03
CA ARG A 153 20.54 3.77 1.19
C ARG A 153 19.12 4.30 1.24
N GLY A 154 18.17 3.46 1.63
CA GLY A 154 16.76 3.84 1.70
C GLY A 154 15.84 2.64 1.89
N PHE A 155 14.55 2.86 1.71
CA PHE A 155 13.53 1.82 1.80
C PHE A 155 12.85 1.62 0.45
N THR A 156 12.82 0.38 -0.05
CA THR A 156 12.02 0.03 -1.22
C THR A 156 10.69 -0.59 -0.84
N SER A 157 9.74 -0.73 -1.77
CA SER A 157 8.66 -1.72 -1.60
C SER A 157 9.25 -3.15 -1.50
N PHE A 158 8.48 -4.10 -0.95
CA PHE A 158 8.90 -5.50 -0.89
C PHE A 158 8.87 -6.20 -2.24
N GLU A 159 7.99 -5.75 -3.13
CA GLU A 159 7.81 -6.32 -4.46
C GLU A 159 7.83 -5.17 -5.47
N PRO A 160 8.47 -5.36 -6.64
CA PRO A 160 8.33 -4.46 -7.75
C PRO A 160 6.94 -4.64 -8.38
N VAL A 161 6.44 -3.57 -8.98
CA VAL A 161 5.30 -3.67 -9.88
C VAL A 161 5.78 -4.01 -11.28
N ILE A 162 4.95 -4.73 -12.01
CA ILE A 162 5.21 -5.18 -13.37
C ILE A 162 4.16 -4.58 -14.30
N GLU A 163 4.58 -4.15 -15.48
CA GLU A 163 3.73 -3.72 -16.57
C GLU A 163 4.04 -4.55 -17.81
N LEU A 164 3.01 -5.05 -18.49
CA LEU A 164 3.11 -5.66 -19.80
C LEU A 164 2.51 -4.72 -20.84
N ALA A 165 3.27 -4.45 -21.90
CA ALA A 165 2.85 -3.63 -23.01
C ALA A 165 2.91 -4.40 -24.33
N ARG A 166 1.92 -4.18 -25.19
CA ARG A 166 1.92 -4.65 -26.58
C ARG A 166 1.71 -3.46 -27.50
N ASN A 167 2.58 -3.30 -28.49
CA ASN A 167 2.55 -2.17 -29.42
C ASN A 167 2.54 -0.80 -28.69
N GLY A 168 3.25 -0.71 -27.56
CA GLY A 168 3.32 0.50 -26.74
C GLY A 168 2.10 0.77 -25.85
N MET A 169 1.11 -0.14 -25.81
CA MET A 169 -0.09 -0.01 -24.98
C MET A 169 -0.05 -1.00 -23.82
N THR A 170 -0.41 -0.57 -22.61
CA THR A 170 -0.52 -1.44 -21.44
C THR A 170 -1.64 -2.45 -21.63
N VAL A 171 -1.32 -3.74 -21.58
CA VAL A 171 -2.29 -4.85 -21.70
C VAL A 171 -2.49 -5.60 -20.38
N TRP A 172 -1.56 -5.40 -19.43
CA TRP A 172 -1.64 -5.91 -18.06
C TRP A 172 -0.70 -5.11 -17.17
N HIS A 173 -1.05 -4.93 -15.90
CA HIS A 173 -0.12 -4.43 -14.89
C HIS A 173 -0.42 -5.04 -13.51
N THR A 174 0.53 -4.93 -12.59
CA THR A 174 0.30 -5.28 -11.19
C THR A 174 -0.85 -4.43 -10.65
N SER A 175 -1.94 -5.08 -10.23
CA SER A 175 -3.05 -4.46 -9.51
C SER A 175 -3.06 -4.96 -8.06
N GLY A 176 -3.67 -4.18 -7.16
CA GLY A 176 -3.67 -4.48 -5.74
C GLY A 176 -2.95 -3.44 -4.90
N ALA A 177 -3.18 -3.55 -3.60
CA ALA A 177 -2.36 -2.88 -2.60
C ALA A 177 -0.93 -3.43 -2.67
N ALA A 178 0.06 -2.54 -2.82
CA ALA A 178 1.46 -2.90 -2.60
C ALA A 178 1.67 -3.49 -1.18
N PRO A 179 2.70 -4.30 -0.97
CA PRO A 179 3.07 -4.73 0.37
C PRO A 179 3.68 -3.56 1.18
N SER A 180 3.29 -3.43 2.45
CA SER A 180 3.82 -2.48 3.46
C SER A 180 4.09 -3.22 4.77
N PRO A 181 5.17 -2.94 5.54
CA PRO A 181 6.18 -1.86 5.39
C PRO A 181 7.21 -2.10 4.26
N GLY A 182 8.19 -1.22 4.04
CA GLY A 182 9.22 -1.38 3.01
C GLY A 182 10.46 -2.20 3.45
N ARG A 183 11.33 -2.56 2.49
CA ARG A 183 12.62 -3.24 2.71
C ARG A 183 13.76 -2.22 2.74
N LEU A 184 14.56 -2.22 3.80
CA LEU A 184 15.80 -1.43 3.86
C LEU A 184 16.81 -1.97 2.83
N ILE A 185 17.40 -1.06 2.06
CA ILE A 185 18.55 -1.32 1.20
C ILE A 185 19.72 -0.42 1.62
N ASP A 186 20.93 -0.94 1.43
CA ASP A 186 22.18 -0.22 1.55
C ASP A 186 23.11 -0.83 0.49
N LEU A 187 23.19 -0.19 -0.68
CA LEU A 187 23.89 -0.72 -1.85
C LEU A 187 25.11 0.13 -2.14
N ALA A 188 26.30 -0.45 -2.01
CA ALA A 188 27.52 0.15 -2.52
C ALA A 188 27.51 0.23 -4.07
N PRO A 189 28.36 1.05 -4.70
CA PRO A 189 28.53 1.03 -6.16
C PRO A 189 28.83 -0.38 -6.67
N GLY A 190 28.06 -0.83 -7.67
CA GLY A 190 28.14 -2.17 -8.24
C GLY A 190 27.41 -3.27 -7.46
N GLU A 191 26.87 -2.96 -6.28
CA GLU A 191 26.11 -3.92 -5.48
C GLU A 191 24.67 -4.06 -5.98
N SER A 192 24.13 -5.26 -5.83
CA SER A 192 22.78 -5.61 -6.26
C SER A 192 21.98 -6.27 -5.16
N THR A 193 20.67 -6.17 -5.27
CA THR A 193 19.73 -6.97 -4.50
C THR A 193 18.56 -7.42 -5.36
N THR A 194 17.93 -8.53 -4.99
CA THR A 194 16.89 -9.17 -5.83
C THR A 194 15.54 -9.20 -5.14
N TYR A 195 14.49 -9.08 -5.94
CA TYR A 195 13.10 -9.15 -5.52
C TYR A 195 12.37 -10.23 -6.31
N PRO A 196 11.57 -11.09 -5.67
CA PRO A 196 10.64 -11.94 -6.38
C PRO A 196 9.56 -11.08 -7.05
N ALA A 197 9.10 -11.52 -8.21
CA ALA A 197 8.00 -10.86 -8.92
C ALA A 197 7.20 -11.90 -9.71
N SER A 198 5.94 -11.60 -9.97
CA SER A 198 5.10 -12.41 -10.83
C SER A 198 4.13 -11.56 -11.64
N PHE A 199 3.68 -12.13 -12.75
CA PHE A 199 2.53 -11.62 -13.50
C PHE A 199 1.64 -12.77 -13.93
N THR A 200 0.37 -12.49 -14.20
CA THR A 200 -0.55 -13.47 -14.80
C THR A 200 -0.85 -13.00 -16.21
N PRO A 201 -0.66 -13.83 -17.26
CA PRO A 201 -0.83 -13.42 -18.66
C PRO A 201 -2.30 -13.34 -19.07
N VAL A 202 -3.05 -12.46 -18.40
CA VAL A 202 -4.44 -12.11 -18.66
C VAL A 202 -4.55 -10.66 -19.12
N GLU A 203 -5.56 -10.36 -19.92
CA GLU A 203 -5.78 -9.04 -20.50
C GLU A 203 -6.70 -8.23 -19.59
N CYS A 204 -6.26 -7.03 -19.22
CA CYS A 204 -7.08 -6.07 -18.50
C CYS A 204 -7.61 -4.98 -19.43
N THR A 205 -8.77 -4.43 -19.10
CA THR A 205 -9.36 -3.29 -19.82
C THR A 205 -9.54 -2.09 -18.89
N SER A 206 -9.94 -0.94 -19.44
CA SER A 206 -10.20 0.25 -18.64
C SER A 206 -11.32 0.06 -17.62
N GLU A 207 -12.24 -0.88 -17.83
CA GLU A 207 -13.26 -1.25 -16.84
C GLU A 207 -12.65 -1.92 -15.59
N ASP A 208 -11.54 -2.64 -15.77
CA ASP A 208 -10.83 -3.37 -14.70
C ASP A 208 -10.02 -2.46 -13.78
N GLU A 209 -9.85 -1.19 -14.16
CA GLU A 209 -9.15 -0.16 -13.41
C GLU A 209 -9.92 0.33 -12.18
N THR A 210 -11.23 0.10 -12.08
CA THR A 210 -12.03 0.73 -11.01
C THR A 210 -11.87 0.05 -9.64
N GLY A 211 -11.32 -1.16 -9.61
CA GLY A 211 -11.13 -1.95 -8.39
C GLY A 211 -9.78 -1.75 -7.72
N ILE A 212 -9.65 -2.22 -6.46
CA ILE A 212 -8.35 -2.32 -5.78
C ILE A 212 -7.48 -3.37 -6.47
N ARG A 213 -8.10 -4.43 -7.00
CA ARG A 213 -7.49 -5.51 -7.79
C ARG A 213 -8.34 -5.75 -9.02
N PHE A 214 -7.76 -6.37 -10.04
CA PHE A 214 -8.53 -6.90 -11.16
C PHE A 214 -9.58 -7.91 -10.70
N ARG A 215 -10.69 -7.97 -11.43
CA ARG A 215 -11.70 -9.02 -11.25
C ARG A 215 -11.10 -10.39 -11.57
N ASP A 216 -11.68 -11.42 -10.97
CA ASP A 216 -11.35 -12.80 -11.31
C ASP A 216 -11.76 -13.12 -12.76
N ASN A 217 -11.12 -14.13 -13.35
CA ASN A 217 -11.44 -14.68 -14.68
C ASN A 217 -11.30 -13.69 -15.84
N LEU A 218 -10.30 -12.80 -15.78
CA LEU A 218 -9.90 -12.03 -16.96
C LEU A 218 -9.53 -12.96 -18.13
N PRO A 219 -9.83 -12.56 -19.38
CA PRO A 219 -9.47 -13.35 -20.54
C PRO A 219 -7.94 -13.48 -20.65
N PRO A 220 -7.41 -14.62 -21.13
CA PRO A 220 -5.98 -14.75 -21.37
C PRO A 220 -5.48 -13.75 -22.42
N LEU A 221 -4.27 -13.22 -22.24
CA LEU A 221 -3.62 -12.40 -23.28
C LEU A 221 -3.46 -13.20 -24.57
N GLY A 222 -3.68 -12.53 -25.70
CA GLY A 222 -3.40 -13.10 -27.02
C GLY A 222 -1.92 -13.52 -27.17
N ALA A 223 -1.63 -14.48 -28.06
CA ALA A 223 -0.27 -14.91 -28.34
C ALA A 223 0.59 -13.79 -28.97
N GLY A 224 1.91 -13.98 -28.92
CA GLY A 224 2.90 -13.06 -29.48
C GLY A 224 3.70 -12.31 -28.42
N ASP A 225 4.52 -11.36 -28.87
CA ASP A 225 5.44 -10.66 -28.00
C ASP A 225 4.75 -9.58 -27.16
N VAL A 226 5.23 -9.44 -25.94
CA VAL A 226 4.92 -8.35 -25.02
C VAL A 226 6.22 -7.82 -24.39
N THR A 227 6.24 -6.53 -24.14
CA THR A 227 7.31 -5.84 -23.43
C THR A 227 6.97 -5.83 -21.94
N LEU A 228 7.81 -6.44 -21.12
CA LEU A 228 7.73 -6.44 -19.67
C LEU A 228 8.64 -5.35 -19.10
N THR A 229 8.06 -4.42 -18.37
CA THR A 229 8.78 -3.40 -17.60
C THR A 229 8.56 -3.65 -16.11
N ALA A 230 9.58 -3.43 -15.31
CA ALA A 230 9.49 -3.46 -13.85
C ALA A 230 9.78 -2.07 -13.28
N ALA A 231 9.07 -1.72 -12.22
CA ALA A 231 9.32 -0.52 -11.44
C ALA A 231 9.26 -0.82 -9.94
N ILE A 232 10.03 -0.08 -9.15
CA ILE A 232 10.02 -0.18 -7.69
C ILE A 232 10.13 1.22 -7.10
N GLN A 233 9.37 1.50 -6.05
CA GLN A 233 9.47 2.75 -5.32
C GLN A 233 10.64 2.66 -4.35
N LEU A 234 11.43 3.74 -4.25
CA LEU A 234 12.49 3.93 -3.27
C LEU A 234 12.25 5.23 -2.50
N ILE A 235 12.31 5.17 -1.18
CA ILE A 235 12.38 6.33 -0.30
C ILE A 235 13.83 6.45 0.18
N PRO A 236 14.63 7.42 -0.32
CA PRO A 236 16.01 7.59 0.09
C PRO A 236 16.13 7.86 1.60
N ALA A 237 17.21 7.39 2.22
CA ALA A 237 17.47 7.66 3.62
C ALA A 237 17.64 9.18 3.85
N GLY A 238 16.95 9.71 4.86
CA GLY A 238 16.96 11.15 5.18
C GLY A 238 15.97 11.99 4.39
N ALA A 239 15.25 11.42 3.43
CA ALA A 239 14.11 12.08 2.80
C ALA A 239 12.97 12.27 3.82
N ALA A 240 12.30 13.43 3.77
CA ALA A 240 10.96 13.54 4.32
C ALA A 240 10.03 12.66 3.45
N GLY A 241 9.15 11.86 4.07
CA GLY A 241 8.47 10.71 3.45
C GLY A 241 7.64 10.93 2.18
N GLU A 242 7.62 12.13 1.60
CA GLU A 242 6.99 12.47 0.32
C GLU A 242 7.96 12.38 -0.88
N GLU A 243 9.26 12.23 -0.68
CA GLU A 243 10.27 12.23 -1.76
C GLU A 243 10.56 10.82 -2.32
N ALA A 244 9.49 10.06 -2.58
CA ALA A 244 9.65 8.74 -3.17
C ALA A 244 10.09 8.83 -4.64
N VAL A 245 11.15 8.11 -4.98
CA VAL A 245 11.72 8.01 -6.33
C VAL A 245 11.30 6.69 -6.97
N ILE A 246 10.89 6.75 -8.22
CA ILE A 246 10.57 5.56 -9.02
C ILE A 246 11.86 5.06 -9.67
N ILE A 247 12.22 3.81 -9.40
CA ILE A 247 13.36 3.14 -10.03
C ILE A 247 12.83 2.12 -11.02
N SER A 248 13.38 2.15 -12.22
CA SER A 248 13.05 1.26 -13.33
C SER A 248 14.32 0.96 -14.13
N GLY A 249 14.19 0.21 -15.22
CA GLY A 249 15.32 -0.13 -16.07
C GLY A 249 14.90 -0.65 -17.44
N PRO A 250 15.83 -1.24 -18.20
CA PRO A 250 15.54 -1.77 -19.53
C PRO A 250 14.43 -2.82 -19.48
N PRO A 251 13.50 -2.79 -20.44
CA PRO A 251 12.44 -3.80 -20.50
C PRO A 251 12.97 -5.15 -20.98
N GLN A 252 12.23 -6.20 -20.66
CA GLN A 252 12.43 -7.55 -21.19
C GLN A 252 11.33 -7.91 -22.19
N ILE A 253 11.67 -8.56 -23.30
CA ILE A 253 10.67 -9.13 -24.22
C ILE A 253 10.28 -10.55 -23.77
N ILE A 254 8.98 -10.80 -23.71
CA ILE A 254 8.39 -12.10 -23.40
C ILE A 254 7.49 -12.51 -24.58
N THR A 255 7.64 -13.75 -25.04
CA THR A 255 6.79 -14.35 -26.08
C THR A 255 5.73 -15.23 -25.43
N LEU A 256 4.47 -14.86 -25.63
CA LEU A 256 3.30 -15.63 -25.18
C LEU A 256 2.90 -16.67 -26.24
N ARG A 257 2.79 -17.94 -25.83
CA ARG A 257 2.42 -19.08 -26.69
C ARG A 257 1.14 -19.77 -26.20
#